data_AF-A0A1G2UTD9-F1
#
_entry.id   AF-A0A1G2UTD9-F1
#
_cell.length_a   1.000
_cell.length_b   1.000
_cell.length_c   1.000
_cell.angle_alpha   90.00
_cell.angle_beta   90.00
_cell.angle_gamma   90.00
#
_symmetry.space_group_name_H-M   'P 1'
#
loop_
_entity.id
_entity.type
_entity.pdbx_description
1 polymer ?
#
loop_
_entity_poly.entity_id
_entity_poly.type
_entity_poly.pdbx_seq_one_letter_code
_entity_poly.pdbx_strand_id
1 'polypeptide(L)'
;MMNNRIHTGHDVLFGTVTRFLGDTPMANNTPTLDSVKTQIVDLVKVMKSVQGFRVSEVIAEGLQSMARAIDSGEDGYAIKVGIETLKAGRNILGSFLRHSVVDRKIEGDQIREAKFNRELGIRREEEGYDPDIMEHLESCRTELEKAVMVETSGTFAQRVALYNAMCKALWEADVAQEKRDKVRQEVARQKRLTRETIQGGTERRGQILAARRREADQILALI
;
A
#
# COMPACT_ATOMS: atom_id res chain seq x y z
N MET A 1 -60.14 4.58 6.37
CA MET A 1 -58.81 5.19 6.58
C MET A 1 -57.99 4.25 7.46
N MET A 2 -57.04 3.51 6.89
CA MET A 2 -55.96 2.85 7.63
C MET A 2 -54.71 2.87 6.75
N ASN A 3 -53.68 3.57 7.22
CA ASN A 3 -52.40 3.78 6.55
C ASN A 3 -51.53 2.52 6.68
N ASN A 4 -51.29 1.84 5.56
CA ASN A 4 -50.16 0.91 5.44
C ASN A 4 -48.92 1.69 5.01
N ARG A 5 -48.03 2.02 5.96
CA ARG A 5 -46.67 2.46 5.64
C ARG A 5 -45.79 1.25 5.44
N ILE A 6 -45.42 1.04 4.17
CA ILE A 6 -44.36 0.14 3.74
C ILE A 6 -43.06 0.57 4.43
N HIS A 7 -42.49 -0.32 5.24
CA HIS A 7 -41.12 -0.21 5.73
C HIS A 7 -40.19 -0.62 4.58
N THR A 8 -39.65 0.35 3.85
CA THR A 8 -38.48 0.12 3.00
C THR A 8 -37.24 0.21 3.86
N GLY A 9 -36.71 -0.96 4.22
CA GLY A 9 -35.46 -1.09 4.95
C GLY A 9 -34.30 -0.51 4.16
N HIS A 10 -33.62 0.48 4.74
CA HIS A 10 -32.29 0.95 4.34
C HIS A 10 -31.45 1.31 5.58
N ASP A 11 -31.76 0.71 6.73
CA ASP A 11 -31.05 0.89 7.99
C ASP A 11 -30.21 -0.35 8.32
N VAL A 12 -29.16 -0.65 7.55
CA VAL A 12 -28.07 -1.51 8.05
C VAL A 12 -26.76 -1.14 7.36
N LEU A 13 -25.68 -1.07 8.14
CA LEU A 13 -24.25 -0.98 7.74
C LEU A 13 -23.63 0.42 7.57
N PHE A 14 -23.82 1.31 8.55
CA PHE A 14 -22.79 2.29 8.86
C PHE A 14 -22.35 2.14 10.32
N GLY A 15 -21.51 1.12 10.57
CA GLY A 15 -20.68 1.07 11.75
C GLY A 15 -19.88 2.37 11.82
N THR A 16 -20.23 3.20 12.81
CA THR A 16 -19.59 4.43 13.27
C THR A 16 -18.57 5.03 12.29
N VAL A 17 -19.08 5.60 11.20
CA VAL A 17 -18.26 6.44 10.33
C VAL A 17 -17.90 7.68 11.14
N THR A 18 -16.67 7.73 11.67
CA THR A 18 -16.07 8.97 12.14
C THR A 18 -16.13 9.95 10.96
N ARG A 19 -17.12 10.86 10.99
CA ARG A 19 -17.36 11.83 9.92
C ARG A 19 -16.10 12.66 9.76
N PHE A 20 -15.46 12.54 8.59
CA PHE A 20 -14.46 13.52 8.17
C PHE A 20 -15.21 14.82 7.85
N LEU A 21 -15.29 15.72 8.80
CA LEU A 21 -15.68 17.11 8.54
C LEU A 21 -14.41 17.85 8.12
N GLY A 22 -13.86 17.49 6.96
CA GLY A 22 -12.92 18.37 6.28
C GLY A 22 -13.70 19.61 5.91
N ASP A 23 -13.29 20.76 6.45
CA ASP A 23 -13.95 22.06 6.31
C ASP A 23 -14.79 22.17 5.06
N THR A 24 -16.08 22.49 5.27
CA THR A 24 -16.94 23.02 4.21
C THR A 24 -16.11 24.02 3.41
N PRO A 25 -15.93 23.83 2.08
CA PRO A 25 -15.19 24.75 1.25
C PRO A 25 -16.01 26.03 1.07
N MET A 26 -16.18 26.81 2.14
CA MET A 26 -17.22 27.84 2.25
C MET A 26 -16.81 28.96 3.21
N ALA A 27 -15.56 29.00 3.67
CA ALA A 27 -15.22 29.86 4.79
C ALA A 27 -15.40 31.36 4.51
N ASN A 28 -15.47 31.85 3.25
CA ASN A 28 -15.62 33.29 3.00
C ASN A 28 -16.35 33.73 1.70
N ASN A 29 -16.96 32.85 0.88
CA ASN A 29 -17.72 33.29 -0.30
C ASN A 29 -18.88 32.33 -0.61
N THR A 30 -20.02 32.85 -1.04
CA THR A 30 -21.14 32.04 -1.55
C THR A 30 -20.63 31.15 -2.69
N PRO A 31 -20.81 29.81 -2.62
CA PRO A 31 -20.30 28.89 -3.63
C PRO A 31 -20.96 29.18 -4.98
N THR A 32 -20.13 29.39 -6.00
CA THR A 32 -20.58 29.57 -7.38
C THR A 32 -20.47 28.24 -8.13
N LEU A 33 -21.23 28.11 -9.22
CA LEU A 33 -21.16 26.91 -10.05
C LEU A 33 -19.73 26.66 -10.56
N ASP A 34 -19.00 27.71 -10.94
CA ASP A 34 -17.62 27.60 -11.42
C ASP A 34 -16.63 27.19 -10.33
N SER A 35 -16.80 27.68 -9.10
CA SER A 35 -15.93 27.27 -7.99
C SER A 35 -16.15 25.81 -7.61
N VAL A 36 -17.39 25.32 -7.67
CA VAL A 36 -17.73 23.91 -7.44
C VAL A 36 -17.20 23.02 -8.56
N LYS A 37 -17.38 23.41 -9.84
CA LYS A 37 -16.82 22.69 -11.00
C LYS A 37 -15.31 22.53 -10.88
N THR A 38 -14.59 23.62 -10.57
CA THR A 38 -13.13 23.61 -10.42
C THR A 38 -12.70 22.62 -9.33
N GLN A 39 -13.32 22.70 -8.14
CA GLN A 39 -12.99 21.80 -7.03
C GLN A 39 -13.29 20.33 -7.36
N ILE A 40 -14.35 20.05 -8.12
CA ILE A 40 -14.69 18.69 -8.55
C ILE A 40 -13.63 18.14 -9.49
N VAL A 41 -13.21 18.95 -10.47
CA VAL A 41 -12.16 18.56 -11.41
C VAL A 41 -10.87 18.24 -10.65
N ASP A 42 -10.50 19.07 -9.68
CA ASP A 42 -9.30 18.86 -8.88
C ASP A 42 -9.42 17.61 -7.99
N LEU A 43 -10.57 17.39 -7.35
CA LEU A 43 -10.81 16.19 -6.55
C LEU A 43 -10.71 14.91 -7.39
N VAL A 44 -11.29 14.90 -8.60
CA VAL A 44 -11.24 13.75 -9.51
C VAL A 44 -9.82 13.50 -9.99
N LYS A 45 -9.04 14.56 -10.30
CA LYS A 45 -7.61 14.42 -10.63
C LYS A 45 -6.83 13.78 -9.48
N VAL A 46 -7.05 14.26 -8.26
CA VAL A 46 -6.39 13.71 -7.06
C VAL A 46 -6.77 12.23 -6.88
N MET A 47 -8.05 11.89 -6.97
CA MET A 47 -8.50 10.48 -6.86
C MET A 47 -7.86 9.57 -7.90
N LYS A 48 -7.74 10.03 -9.16
CA LYS A 48 -7.09 9.26 -10.23
C LYS A 48 -5.59 9.09 -10.04
N SER A 49 -4.95 9.99 -9.28
CA SER A 49 -3.52 9.90 -8.98
C SER A 49 -3.18 8.91 -7.86
N VAL A 50 -4.17 8.42 -7.12
CA VAL A 50 -3.96 7.50 -5.99
C VAL A 50 -3.91 6.07 -6.51
N GLN A 51 -2.76 5.41 -6.35
CA GLN A 51 -2.58 4.03 -6.83
C GLN A 51 -3.58 3.08 -6.17
N GLY A 52 -4.34 2.34 -6.99
CA GLY A 52 -5.32 1.35 -6.52
C GLY A 52 -6.64 1.93 -6.01
N PHE A 53 -6.83 3.26 -6.04
CA PHE A 53 -8.10 3.88 -5.70
C PHE A 53 -9.06 3.83 -6.90
N ARG A 54 -10.31 3.40 -6.66
CA ARG A 54 -11.38 3.41 -7.66
C ARG A 54 -12.44 4.42 -7.24
N VAL A 55 -12.88 5.24 -8.19
CA VAL A 55 -13.97 6.20 -7.96
C VAL A 55 -15.24 5.42 -7.65
N SER A 56 -15.85 5.71 -6.50
CA SER A 56 -17.10 5.08 -6.05
C SER A 56 -18.26 5.46 -6.97
N GLU A 57 -19.21 4.54 -7.14
CA GLU A 57 -20.47 4.75 -7.85
C GLU A 57 -21.22 5.99 -7.33
N VAL A 58 -21.23 6.20 -6.01
CA VAL A 58 -21.84 7.37 -5.36
C VAL A 58 -21.26 8.70 -5.90
N ILE A 59 -19.96 8.75 -6.15
CA ILE A 59 -19.31 9.94 -6.71
C ILE A 59 -19.70 10.09 -8.18
N ALA A 60 -19.69 9.00 -8.93
CA ALA A 60 -20.07 9.01 -10.35
C ALA A 60 -21.53 9.46 -10.55
N GLU A 61 -22.47 8.96 -9.75
CA GLU A 61 -23.87 9.36 -9.74
C GLU A 61 -24.05 10.84 -9.37
N GLY A 62 -23.30 11.32 -8.37
CA GLY A 62 -23.28 12.73 -8.00
C GLY A 62 -22.80 13.63 -9.14
N LEU A 63 -21.74 13.23 -9.85
CA LEU A 63 -21.23 13.95 -11.02
C LEU A 63 -22.23 13.95 -12.19
N GLN A 64 -22.88 12.82 -12.46
CA GLN A 64 -23.92 12.72 -13.48
C GLN A 64 -25.13 13.59 -13.14
N SER A 65 -25.55 13.59 -11.87
CA SER A 65 -26.68 14.39 -11.40
C SER A 65 -26.38 15.89 -11.48
N MET A 66 -25.16 16.30 -11.15
CA MET A 66 -24.70 17.68 -11.35
C MET A 66 -24.68 18.08 -12.83
N ALA A 67 -24.18 17.20 -13.72
CA ALA A 67 -24.17 17.47 -15.16
C ALA A 67 -25.58 17.69 -15.72
N ARG A 68 -26.54 16.82 -15.36
CA ARG A 68 -27.95 16.97 -15.75
C ARG A 68 -28.57 18.27 -15.23
N ALA A 69 -28.24 18.66 -14.01
CA ALA A 69 -28.74 19.91 -13.43
C ALA A 69 -28.21 21.15 -14.19
N ILE A 70 -26.95 21.11 -14.63
CA ILE A 70 -26.35 22.17 -15.46
C ILE A 70 -27.06 22.23 -16.83
N ASP A 71 -27.26 21.08 -17.46
CA ASP A 71 -27.91 21.01 -18.79
C ASP A 71 -29.36 21.53 -18.74
N SER A 72 -30.05 21.33 -17.61
CA SER A 72 -31.41 21.83 -17.37
C SER A 72 -31.48 23.30 -16.91
N GLY A 73 -30.33 23.98 -16.70
CA GLY A 73 -30.28 25.35 -16.20
C GLY A 73 -30.60 25.51 -14.70
N GLU A 74 -30.56 24.43 -13.93
CA GLU A 74 -30.84 24.41 -12.49
C GLU A 74 -29.56 24.66 -11.65
N ASP A 75 -28.94 25.82 -11.81
CA ASP A 75 -27.64 26.14 -11.22
C ASP A 75 -27.59 25.96 -9.69
N GLY A 76 -28.66 26.36 -8.99
CA GLY A 76 -28.75 26.19 -7.52
C GLY A 76 -28.76 24.72 -7.09
N TYR A 77 -29.41 23.85 -7.87
CA TYR A 77 -29.42 22.41 -7.62
C TYR A 77 -28.06 21.79 -7.98
N ALA A 78 -27.45 22.19 -9.11
CA ALA A 78 -26.12 21.77 -9.50
C ALA A 78 -25.05 22.08 -8.44
N ILE A 79 -25.08 23.30 -7.87
CA ILE A 79 -24.19 23.70 -6.76
C ILE A 79 -24.38 22.79 -5.54
N LYS A 80 -25.63 22.54 -5.13
CA LYS A 80 -25.93 21.67 -3.98
C LYS A 80 -25.41 20.25 -4.19
N VAL A 81 -25.71 19.63 -5.33
CA VAL A 81 -25.26 18.28 -5.67
C VAL A 81 -23.74 18.21 -5.74
N GLY A 82 -23.11 19.23 -6.34
CA GLY A 82 -21.65 19.29 -6.44
C GLY A 82 -20.97 19.39 -5.07
N ILE A 83 -21.51 20.18 -4.14
CA ILE A 83 -20.99 20.27 -2.76
C ILE A 83 -21.10 18.93 -2.03
N GLU A 84 -22.24 18.24 -2.13
CA GLU A 84 -22.40 16.93 -1.50
C GLU A 84 -21.48 15.87 -2.13
N THR A 85 -21.28 15.93 -3.44
CA THR A 85 -20.33 15.06 -4.17
C THR A 85 -18.89 15.32 -3.71
N LEU A 86 -18.50 16.59 -3.53
CA LEU A 86 -17.18 16.96 -3.00
C LEU A 86 -16.95 16.40 -1.60
N LYS A 87 -17.94 16.54 -0.70
CA LYS A 87 -17.88 15.99 0.66
C LYS A 87 -17.76 14.46 0.64
N ALA A 88 -18.62 13.78 -0.12
CA ALA A 88 -18.60 12.33 -0.24
C ALA A 88 -17.25 11.85 -0.76
N GLY A 89 -16.73 12.49 -1.80
CA GLY A 89 -15.45 12.17 -2.39
C GLY A 89 -14.26 12.33 -1.43
N ARG A 90 -14.19 13.46 -0.71
CA ARG A 90 -13.16 13.69 0.32
C ARG A 90 -13.23 12.65 1.44
N ASN A 91 -14.43 12.29 1.87
CA ASN A 91 -14.63 11.31 2.95
C ASN A 91 -14.22 9.90 2.53
N ILE A 92 -14.62 9.47 1.34
CA ILE A 92 -14.28 8.15 0.80
C ILE A 92 -12.76 8.02 0.63
N LEU A 93 -12.12 9.01 0.02
CA LEU A 93 -10.67 8.99 -0.17
C LEU A 93 -9.91 9.15 1.16
N GLY A 94 -10.38 10.00 2.08
CA GLY A 94 -9.81 10.11 3.43
C GLY A 94 -9.88 8.79 4.20
N SER A 95 -11.02 8.09 4.12
CA SER A 95 -11.19 6.77 4.71
C SER A 95 -10.26 5.73 4.07
N PHE A 96 -10.13 5.73 2.75
CA PHE A 96 -9.20 4.86 2.04
C PHE A 96 -7.76 5.05 2.51
N LEU A 97 -7.29 6.30 2.58
CA LEU A 97 -5.93 6.61 3.03
C LEU A 97 -5.71 6.19 4.49
N ARG A 98 -6.69 6.41 5.38
CA ARG A 98 -6.60 5.97 6.77
C ARG A 98 -6.49 4.45 6.89
N HIS A 99 -7.35 3.70 6.21
CA HIS A 99 -7.34 2.24 6.24
C HIS A 99 -6.08 1.62 5.59
N SER A 100 -5.25 2.42 4.92
CA SER A 100 -3.97 1.93 4.39
C SER A 100 -2.90 1.75 5.46
N VAL A 101 -3.00 2.47 6.59
CA VAL A 101 -1.98 2.49 7.66
C VAL A 101 -2.55 2.27 9.07
N VAL A 102 -3.84 2.49 9.28
CA VAL A 102 -4.51 2.29 10.57
C VAL A 102 -5.37 1.04 10.53
N ASP A 103 -5.10 0.12 11.46
CA ASP A 103 -5.88 -1.10 11.62
C ASP A 103 -7.33 -0.79 11.99
N ARG A 104 -8.26 -1.61 11.50
CA ARG A 104 -9.69 -1.38 11.71
C ARG A 104 -10.30 -2.50 12.55
N LYS A 105 -10.91 -2.13 13.67
CA LYS A 105 -11.79 -3.03 14.40
C LYS A 105 -13.06 -3.29 13.60
N ILE A 106 -13.41 -4.57 13.43
CA ILE A 106 -14.63 -5.07 12.81
C ILE A 106 -15.49 -5.71 13.92
N GLU A 107 -16.78 -5.92 13.64
CA GLU A 107 -17.70 -6.62 14.55
C GLU A 107 -17.10 -7.94 15.05
N GLY A 108 -17.29 -8.21 16.35
CA GLY A 108 -16.83 -9.45 16.99
C GLY A 108 -15.32 -9.50 17.27
N ASP A 109 -14.73 -8.41 17.76
CA ASP A 109 -13.31 -8.28 18.17
C ASP A 109 -12.27 -8.59 17.08
N GLN A 110 -12.68 -8.73 15.83
CA GLN A 110 -11.78 -8.93 14.71
C GLN A 110 -11.06 -7.62 14.35
N ILE A 111 -9.75 -7.70 14.12
CA ILE A 111 -8.95 -6.58 13.61
C ILE A 111 -8.58 -6.89 12.17
N ARG A 112 -9.00 -6.02 11.25
CA ARG A 112 -8.47 -6.01 9.89
C ARG A 112 -7.23 -5.16 9.85
N GLU A 113 -6.12 -5.83 9.61
CA GLU A 113 -4.82 -5.20 9.46
C GLU A 113 -4.82 -4.22 8.28
N ALA A 114 -4.20 -3.07 8.51
CA ALA A 114 -3.96 -2.07 7.49
C ALA A 114 -3.11 -2.63 6.35
N LYS A 115 -3.37 -2.16 5.13
CA LYS A 115 -2.65 -2.61 3.92
C LYS A 115 -1.14 -2.63 4.16
N PHE A 116 -0.57 -1.51 4.59
CA PHE A 116 0.89 -1.39 4.71
C PHE A 116 1.44 -2.15 5.91
N ASN A 117 0.70 -2.30 7.01
CA ASN A 117 1.14 -3.15 8.13
C ASN A 117 1.34 -4.60 7.67
N ARG A 118 0.33 -5.13 6.97
CA ARG A 118 0.37 -6.49 6.41
C ARG A 118 1.53 -6.68 5.43
N GLU A 119 1.73 -5.73 4.51
CA GLU A 119 2.80 -5.79 3.52
C GLU A 119 4.21 -5.75 4.15
N LEU A 120 4.39 -5.02 5.26
CA LEU A 120 5.64 -5.01 6.02
C LEU A 120 5.83 -6.29 6.83
N GLY A 121 4.75 -6.87 7.36
CA GLY A 121 4.78 -8.18 8.02
C GLY A 121 5.29 -9.28 7.09
N ILE A 122 4.70 -9.38 5.89
CA ILE A 122 5.10 -10.36 4.86
C ILE A 122 6.59 -10.20 4.52
N ARG A 123 7.04 -8.98 4.20
CA ARG A 123 8.44 -8.73 3.80
C ARG A 123 9.44 -9.03 4.92
N ARG A 124 9.07 -8.80 6.17
CA ARG A 124 9.92 -9.08 7.32
C ARG A 124 9.99 -10.57 7.63
N GLU A 125 8.83 -11.20 7.78
CA GLU A 125 8.72 -12.53 8.38
C GLU A 125 8.79 -13.64 7.33
N GLU A 126 8.18 -13.44 6.16
CA GLU A 126 8.13 -14.43 5.09
C GLU A 126 9.30 -14.27 4.12
N GLU A 127 9.59 -13.04 3.70
CA GLU A 127 10.60 -12.78 2.66
C GLU A 127 12.00 -12.43 3.24
N GLY A 128 12.10 -12.14 4.53
CA GLY A 128 13.38 -11.93 5.22
C GLY A 128 14.17 -10.72 4.72
N TYR A 129 13.48 -9.59 4.49
CA TYR A 129 14.11 -8.36 3.98
C TYR A 129 15.20 -7.85 4.91
N ASP A 130 16.21 -7.21 4.33
CA ASP A 130 17.30 -6.63 5.11
C ASP A 130 16.80 -5.55 6.09
N PRO A 131 17.40 -5.44 7.29
CA PRO A 131 16.94 -4.52 8.33
C PRO A 131 16.88 -3.04 7.89
N ASP A 132 17.83 -2.58 7.08
CA ASP A 132 17.88 -1.20 6.62
C ASP A 132 16.76 -0.87 5.61
N ILE A 133 16.38 -1.86 4.78
CA ILE A 133 15.24 -1.73 3.88
C ILE A 133 13.96 -1.66 4.70
N MET A 134 13.82 -2.51 5.72
CA MET A 134 12.66 -2.51 6.60
C MET A 134 12.54 -1.21 7.41
N GLU A 135 13.64 -0.66 7.93
CA GLU A 135 13.65 0.62 8.65
C GLU A 135 13.16 1.78 7.76
N HIS A 136 13.60 1.83 6.51
CA HIS A 136 13.13 2.84 5.55
C HIS A 136 11.61 2.73 5.31
N LEU A 137 11.12 1.51 5.09
CA LEU A 137 9.70 1.26 4.86
C LEU A 137 8.82 1.61 6.07
N GLU A 138 9.27 1.28 7.28
CA GLU A 138 8.60 1.65 8.52
C GLU A 138 8.53 3.17 8.72
N SER A 139 9.61 3.87 8.37
CA SER A 139 9.66 5.33 8.41
C SER A 139 8.60 5.94 7.48
N CYS A 140 8.56 5.51 6.22
CA CYS A 140 7.55 5.97 5.25
C CYS A 140 6.11 5.67 5.72
N ARG A 141 5.87 4.47 6.26
CA ARG A 141 4.57 4.10 6.82
C ARG A 141 4.17 5.01 8.00
N THR A 142 5.12 5.34 8.86
CA THR A 142 4.92 6.20 10.04
C THR A 142 4.62 7.65 9.64
N GLU A 143 5.30 8.18 8.62
CA GLU A 143 5.00 9.52 8.07
C GLU A 143 3.58 9.59 7.51
N LEU A 144 3.18 8.57 6.75
CA LEU A 144 1.82 8.47 6.23
C LEU A 144 0.78 8.37 7.35
N GLU A 145 1.03 7.54 8.37
CA GLU A 145 0.16 7.41 9.55
C GLU A 145 -0.04 8.76 10.25
N LYS A 146 1.04 9.47 10.55
CA LYS A 146 0.97 10.82 11.13
C LYS A 146 0.12 11.76 10.28
N ALA A 147 0.30 11.73 8.96
CA ALA A 147 -0.43 12.60 8.05
C ALA A 147 -1.94 12.28 7.97
N VAL A 148 -2.36 11.01 8.12
CA VAL A 148 -3.78 10.62 8.05
C VAL A 148 -4.50 10.66 9.41
N MET A 149 -3.75 10.63 10.52
CA MET A 149 -4.30 10.78 11.88
C MET A 149 -4.58 12.24 12.25
N VAL A 150 -3.80 13.19 11.71
CA VAL A 150 -4.02 14.62 11.99
C VAL A 150 -5.24 15.15 11.21
N GLU A 151 -6.24 15.65 11.92
CA GLU A 151 -7.47 16.26 11.36
C GLU A 151 -7.20 17.70 10.89
N THR A 152 -6.39 17.89 9.84
CA THR A 152 -6.19 19.22 9.23
C THR A 152 -6.67 19.29 7.79
N SER A 153 -7.44 20.34 7.48
CA SER A 153 -8.10 20.61 6.21
C SER A 153 -7.15 21.03 5.07
N GLY A 154 -5.90 21.39 5.36
CA GLY A 154 -4.93 21.86 4.37
C GLY A 154 -4.03 20.80 3.71
N THR A 155 -4.07 19.53 4.14
CA THR A 155 -2.99 18.56 3.85
C THR A 155 -3.42 17.37 2.97
N PHE A 156 -4.56 17.46 2.27
CA PHE A 156 -5.09 16.33 1.53
C PHE A 156 -4.17 15.85 0.38
N ALA A 157 -3.59 16.80 -0.36
CA ALA A 157 -2.59 16.50 -1.39
C ALA A 157 -1.31 15.89 -0.79
N GLN A 158 -0.88 16.35 0.39
CA GLN A 158 0.27 15.80 1.11
C GLN A 158 0.05 14.34 1.51
N ARG A 159 -1.16 14.00 2.01
CA ARG A 159 -1.49 12.61 2.37
C ARG A 159 -1.47 11.68 1.16
N VAL A 160 -1.98 12.15 0.03
CA VAL A 160 -1.94 11.40 -1.25
C VAL A 160 -0.49 11.23 -1.72
N ALA A 161 0.33 12.28 -1.60
CA ALA A 161 1.75 12.20 -1.94
C ALA A 161 2.49 11.18 -1.06
N LEU A 162 2.26 11.19 0.26
CA LEU A 162 2.85 10.22 1.19
C LEU A 162 2.37 8.78 0.91
N TYR A 163 1.09 8.60 0.55
CA TYR A 163 0.56 7.30 0.15
C TYR A 163 1.27 6.76 -1.09
N ASN A 164 1.40 7.60 -2.12
CA ASN A 164 2.09 7.21 -3.35
C ASN A 164 3.59 7.00 -3.12
N ALA A 165 4.21 7.77 -2.24
CA ALA A 165 5.60 7.58 -1.82
C ALA A 165 5.79 6.23 -1.12
N MET A 166 4.87 5.84 -0.22
CA MET A 166 4.90 4.53 0.42
C MET A 166 4.75 3.38 -0.60
N CYS A 167 3.81 3.50 -1.56
CA CYS A 167 3.68 2.51 -2.64
C CYS A 167 4.96 2.40 -3.47
N LYS A 168 5.61 3.53 -3.78
CA LYS A 168 6.88 3.56 -4.50
C LYS A 168 8.01 2.92 -3.68
N ALA A 169 8.10 3.23 -2.39
CA ALA A 169 9.10 2.68 -1.48
C ALA A 169 9.02 1.16 -1.39
N LEU A 170 7.81 0.58 -1.35
CA LEU A 170 7.64 -0.89 -1.42
C LEU A 170 8.21 -1.46 -2.72
N TRP A 171 7.88 -0.88 -3.86
CA TRP A 171 8.43 -1.35 -5.13
C TRP A 171 9.96 -1.21 -5.21
N GLU A 172 10.52 -0.11 -4.71
CA GLU A 172 11.97 0.10 -4.65
C GLU A 172 12.66 -0.88 -3.69
N ALA A 173 12.01 -1.21 -2.56
CA ALA A 173 12.46 -2.22 -1.62
C ALA A 173 12.50 -3.61 -2.25
N ASP A 174 11.44 -4.00 -2.98
CA ASP A 174 11.39 -5.30 -3.69
C ASP A 174 12.56 -5.41 -4.68
N VAL A 175 12.81 -4.34 -5.45
CA VAL A 175 13.94 -4.29 -6.40
C VAL A 175 15.30 -4.32 -5.70
N ALA A 176 15.44 -3.64 -4.56
CA ALA A 176 16.68 -3.62 -3.79
C ALA A 176 16.97 -4.99 -3.17
N GLN A 177 15.96 -5.62 -2.58
CA GLN A 177 16.05 -6.93 -1.97
C GLN A 177 16.41 -8.00 -3.01
N GLU A 178 15.75 -8.00 -4.18
CA GLU A 178 16.04 -8.94 -5.27
C GLU A 178 17.51 -8.87 -5.71
N LYS A 179 18.09 -7.66 -5.79
CA LYS A 179 19.51 -7.48 -6.13
C LYS A 179 20.42 -8.10 -5.07
N ARG A 180 20.11 -7.90 -3.79
CA ARG A 180 20.92 -8.43 -2.68
C ARG A 180 20.82 -9.96 -2.63
N ASP A 181 19.64 -10.52 -2.87
CA ASP A 181 19.46 -11.97 -2.90
C ASP A 181 20.21 -12.63 -4.04
N LYS A 182 20.24 -12.01 -5.23
CA LYS A 182 21.09 -12.48 -6.35
C LYS A 182 22.56 -12.52 -5.96
N VAL A 183 23.06 -11.50 -5.26
CA VAL A 183 24.45 -11.48 -4.77
C VAL A 183 24.68 -12.59 -3.73
N ARG A 184 23.77 -12.77 -2.76
CA ARG A 184 23.88 -13.84 -1.76
C ARG A 184 23.90 -15.23 -2.41
N GLN A 185 23.04 -15.46 -3.41
CA GLN A 185 23.00 -16.70 -4.19
C GLN A 185 24.32 -16.95 -4.93
N GLU A 186 24.86 -15.93 -5.59
CA GLU A 186 26.14 -16.06 -6.30
C GLU A 186 27.31 -16.32 -5.34
N VAL A 187 27.36 -15.63 -4.20
CA VAL A 187 28.37 -15.90 -3.15
C VAL A 187 28.23 -17.32 -2.60
N ALA A 188 27.01 -17.80 -2.38
CA ALA A 188 26.76 -19.17 -1.93
C ALA A 188 27.21 -20.20 -2.98
N ARG A 189 26.95 -19.94 -4.27
CA ARG A 189 27.41 -20.76 -5.39
C ARG A 189 28.92 -20.85 -5.44
N GLN A 190 29.61 -19.70 -5.34
CA GLN A 190 31.08 -19.65 -5.31
C GLN A 190 31.65 -20.41 -4.10
N LYS A 191 31.06 -20.25 -2.91
CA LYS A 191 31.48 -21.00 -1.71
C LYS A 191 31.34 -22.51 -1.87
N ARG A 192 30.28 -22.98 -2.54
CA ARG A 192 30.09 -24.42 -2.85
C ARG A 192 31.17 -24.92 -3.81
N LEU A 193 31.39 -24.20 -4.92
CA LEU A 193 32.43 -24.53 -5.90
C LEU A 193 33.83 -24.59 -5.25
N THR A 194 34.16 -23.64 -4.38
CA THR A 194 35.44 -23.64 -3.65
C THR A 194 35.56 -24.84 -2.72
N ARG A 195 34.49 -25.22 -2.00
CA ARG A 195 34.47 -26.42 -1.15
C ARG A 195 34.67 -27.70 -1.95
N GLU A 196 33.96 -27.85 -3.07
CA GLU A 196 34.09 -28.99 -3.98
C GLU A 196 35.52 -29.09 -4.56
N THR A 197 36.11 -27.94 -4.92
CA THR A 197 37.50 -27.88 -5.41
C THR A 197 38.50 -28.32 -4.34
N ILE A 198 38.32 -27.85 -3.09
CA ILE A 198 39.19 -28.23 -1.96
C ILE A 198 39.03 -29.73 -1.63
N GLN A 199 37.80 -30.26 -1.62
CA GLN A 199 37.56 -31.69 -1.39
C GLN A 199 38.17 -32.55 -2.49
N GLY A 200 37.93 -32.24 -3.77
CA GLY A 200 38.53 -32.97 -4.88
C GLY A 200 40.06 -32.92 -4.89
N GLY A 201 40.65 -31.79 -4.50
CA GLY A 201 42.11 -31.66 -4.32
C GLY A 201 42.64 -32.53 -3.17
N THR A 202 41.90 -32.64 -2.08
CA THR A 202 42.27 -33.45 -0.91
C THR A 202 42.16 -34.94 -1.22
N GLU A 203 41.09 -35.38 -1.89
CA GLU A 203 40.90 -36.76 -2.33
C GLU A 203 42.00 -37.21 -3.29
N ARG A 204 42.33 -36.38 -4.28
CA ARG A 204 43.41 -36.68 -5.25
C ARG A 204 44.77 -36.81 -4.57
N ARG A 205 45.05 -35.97 -3.56
CA ARG A 205 46.28 -36.07 -2.76
C ARG A 205 46.30 -37.33 -1.90
N GLY A 206 45.16 -37.72 -1.32
CA GLY A 206 45.00 -38.98 -0.59
C GLY A 206 45.24 -40.21 -1.47
N GLN A 207 44.72 -40.21 -2.70
CA GLN A 207 44.95 -41.28 -3.67
C GLN A 207 46.43 -41.43 -4.07
N ILE A 208 47.12 -40.31 -4.31
CA ILE A 208 48.57 -40.31 -4.61
C ILE A 208 49.38 -40.86 -3.44
N LEU A 209 49.08 -40.45 -2.21
CA LEU A 209 49.76 -40.96 -1.02
C LEU A 209 49.49 -42.44 -0.78
N ALA A 210 48.27 -42.91 -1.00
CA ALA A 210 47.92 -44.32 -0.90
C ALA A 210 48.64 -45.17 -1.98
N ALA A 211 48.77 -44.67 -3.21
CA ALA A 211 49.52 -45.34 -4.27
C ALA A 211 51.01 -45.45 -3.92
N ARG A 212 51.64 -44.35 -3.46
CA ARG A 212 53.04 -44.35 -3.02
C ARG A 212 53.29 -45.29 -1.83
N ARG A 213 52.32 -45.41 -0.92
CA ARG A 213 52.41 -46.32 0.22
C ARG A 213 52.37 -47.78 -0.23
N ARG A 214 51.49 -48.13 -1.18
CA ARG A 214 51.47 -49.47 -1.80
C ARG A 214 52.77 -49.79 -2.52
N GLU A 215 53.35 -48.83 -3.25
CA GLU A 215 54.65 -48.98 -3.89
C GLU A 215 55.77 -49.22 -2.86
N ALA A 216 55.78 -48.47 -1.76
CA ALA A 216 56.74 -48.65 -0.67
C ALA A 216 56.60 -50.04 0.01
N ASP A 217 55.36 -50.48 0.28
CA ASP A 217 55.08 -51.79 0.86
C ASP A 217 55.51 -52.93 -0.08
N GLN A 218 55.37 -52.77 -1.40
CA GLN A 218 55.86 -53.73 -2.38
C GLN A 218 57.39 -53.82 -2.42
N ILE A 219 58.09 -52.69 -2.30
CA ILE A 219 59.57 -52.66 -2.25
C ILE A 219 60.08 -53.36 -0.97
N LEU A 220 59.43 -53.11 0.17
CA LEU A 220 59.79 -53.76 1.44
C LEU A 220 59.57 -55.28 1.42
N ALA A 221 58.58 -55.77 0.66
CA ALA A 221 58.32 -57.21 0.51
C ALA A 221 59.34 -57.95 -0.37
N LEU A 222 60.26 -57.24 -1.03
CA LEU A 222 61.36 -57.81 -1.84
C LEU A 222 62.67 -57.99 -1.06
N ILE A 223 62.71 -57.57 0.20
CA ILE A 223 63.84 -57.70 1.13
C ILE A 223 63.50 -58.78 2.16
#